data_AF-A0A930W5Y4-F1
#
_entry.id   AF-A0A930W5Y4-F1
#
_cell.length_a   1.000
_cell.length_b   1.000
_cell.length_c   1.000
_cell.angle_alpha   90.00
_cell.angle_beta   90.00
_cell.angle_gamma   90.00
#
_symmetry.space_group_name_H-M   'P 1'
#
loop_
_entity.id
_entity.type
_entity.pdbx_description
1 polymer ?
#
loop_
_entity_poly.entity_id
_entity_poly.type
_entity_poly.pdbx_seq_one_letter_code
_entity_poly.pdbx_strand_id
1 'polypeptide(L)'
;AMFFFSSLTKFFHGGYFTVLMATAIFVVMFVWRRGTAVERTQSVYLPVDKYIDQLRSLSHDADYSTLADNLVFLTNDSSFDKLDRDILYSILDKRPKRAKAYYFINISLTDDPNTREFIVNDFGTDFLFKITLRLGFRVNQRINTYLYQIVGDLIKNNQLAPQNHKYSIYKEHSEIGDFRFCLLRKVLAPETDINGFDARCLELKYFIRRICGSPARWYGLENSNIVFEYVPLFSKVKRGQKLTRITLDDAAQTGSMPLVEAPMKERIAEIEEDEDIFAEALHKERVENAATVADYVGGDTASFRPLKLDEEEADEDVFEEQQDTNH
;
A
#
# COMPACT_ATOMS: atom_id res chain seq x y z
N ALA A 1 25.78 -32.31 -35.66
CA ALA A 1 26.66 -31.13 -35.57
C ALA A 1 26.30 -30.06 -36.61
N MET A 2 26.24 -30.36 -37.92
CA MET A 2 25.96 -29.34 -38.96
C MET A 2 24.63 -28.59 -38.80
N PHE A 3 23.54 -29.24 -38.37
CA PHE A 3 22.26 -28.57 -38.13
C PHE A 3 22.32 -27.51 -37.01
N PHE A 4 23.08 -27.77 -35.94
CA PHE A 4 23.24 -26.83 -34.84
C PHE A 4 24.05 -25.60 -35.28
N PHE A 5 25.12 -25.82 -36.06
CA PHE A 5 25.95 -24.74 -36.59
C PHE A 5 25.20 -23.87 -37.59
N SER A 6 24.35 -24.47 -38.43
CA SER A 6 23.49 -23.75 -39.40
C SER A 6 22.39 -22.91 -38.73
N SER A 7 21.78 -23.42 -37.65
CA SER A 7 20.83 -22.63 -36.84
C SER A 7 21.52 -21.49 -36.07
N LEU A 8 22.78 -21.68 -35.65
CA LEU A 8 23.56 -20.65 -34.96
C LEU A 8 23.92 -19.48 -35.89
N THR A 9 24.18 -19.73 -37.18
CA THR A 9 24.48 -18.66 -38.15
C THR A 9 23.28 -17.76 -38.43
N LYS A 10 22.06 -18.32 -38.41
CA LYS A 10 20.80 -17.55 -38.53
C LYS A 10 20.51 -16.70 -37.27
N PHE A 11 21.07 -17.05 -36.12
CA PHE A 11 20.97 -16.26 -34.89
C PHE A 11 21.69 -14.91 -35.03
N PHE A 12 22.89 -14.91 -35.62
CA PHE A 12 23.68 -13.70 -35.86
C PHE A 12 23.07 -12.75 -36.91
N HIS A 13 22.22 -13.27 -37.82
CA HIS A 13 21.55 -12.49 -38.87
C HIS A 13 20.15 -11.96 -38.46
N GLY A 14 19.81 -12.00 -37.16
CA GLY A 14 18.56 -11.41 -36.64
C GLY A 14 17.70 -12.35 -35.78
N GLY A 15 18.06 -13.64 -35.68
CA GLY A 15 17.39 -14.59 -34.78
C GLY A 15 17.63 -14.33 -33.29
N TYR A 16 18.61 -13.50 -32.93
CA TYR A 16 18.85 -13.12 -31.53
C TYR A 16 17.68 -12.32 -30.93
N PHE A 17 17.01 -11.48 -31.73
CA PHE A 17 15.90 -10.66 -31.25
C PHE A 17 14.69 -11.51 -30.85
N THR A 18 14.36 -12.52 -31.64
CA THR A 18 13.24 -13.43 -31.33
C THR A 18 13.50 -14.25 -30.08
N VAL A 19 14.75 -14.72 -29.88
CA VAL A 19 15.14 -15.44 -28.66
C VAL A 19 15.15 -14.51 -27.44
N LEU A 20 15.61 -13.26 -27.58
CA LEU A 20 15.53 -12.26 -26.52
C LEU A 20 14.06 -12.01 -26.12
N MET A 21 13.19 -11.78 -27.10
CA MET A 21 11.76 -11.54 -26.84
C MET A 21 11.09 -12.77 -26.19
N ALA A 22 11.36 -13.97 -26.70
CA ALA A 22 10.85 -15.21 -26.12
C ALA A 22 11.34 -15.41 -24.67
N THR A 23 12.61 -15.09 -24.41
CA THR A 23 13.19 -15.14 -23.06
C THR A 23 12.53 -14.12 -22.14
N ALA A 24 12.29 -12.89 -22.61
CA ALA A 24 11.60 -11.86 -21.84
C ALA A 24 10.17 -12.28 -21.46
N ILE A 25 9.40 -12.79 -22.41
CA ILE A 25 8.04 -13.31 -22.16
C ILE A 25 8.09 -14.48 -21.17
N PHE A 26 9.04 -15.41 -21.35
CA PHE A 26 9.23 -16.53 -20.43
C PHE A 26 9.54 -16.07 -19.01
N VAL A 27 10.42 -15.08 -18.83
CA VAL A 27 10.74 -14.50 -17.53
C VAL A 27 9.49 -13.92 -16.87
N VAL A 28 8.68 -13.14 -17.61
CA VAL A 28 7.42 -12.58 -17.09
C VAL A 28 6.48 -13.71 -16.64
N MET A 29 6.27 -14.73 -17.48
CA MET A 29 5.43 -15.87 -17.14
C MET A 29 5.95 -16.65 -15.94
N PHE A 30 7.26 -16.89 -15.86
CA PHE A 30 7.90 -17.62 -14.78
C PHE A 30 7.74 -16.87 -13.46
N VAL A 31 8.04 -15.57 -13.45
CA VAL A 31 7.89 -14.69 -12.28
C VAL A 31 6.43 -14.64 -11.83
N TRP A 32 5.50 -14.49 -12.78
CA TRP A 32 4.07 -14.45 -12.47
C TRP A 32 3.59 -15.77 -11.85
N ARG A 33 3.97 -16.92 -12.44
CA ARG A 33 3.61 -18.25 -11.93
C ARG A 33 4.22 -18.50 -10.56
N ARG A 34 5.51 -18.24 -10.38
CA ARG A 34 6.22 -18.47 -9.11
C ARG A 34 5.69 -17.55 -8.02
N GLY A 35 5.55 -16.25 -8.29
CA GLY A 35 4.99 -15.29 -7.34
C GLY A 35 3.55 -15.59 -6.95
N THR A 36 2.72 -16.07 -7.89
CA THR A 36 1.33 -16.51 -7.58
C THR A 36 1.31 -17.78 -6.75
N ALA A 37 2.23 -18.73 -7.00
CA ALA A 37 2.36 -19.92 -6.17
C ALA A 37 2.70 -19.54 -4.72
N VAL A 38 3.68 -18.64 -4.52
CA VAL A 38 4.07 -18.18 -3.18
C VAL A 38 2.89 -17.48 -2.48
N GLU A 39 2.18 -16.56 -3.15
CA GLU A 39 1.00 -15.91 -2.55
C GLU A 39 -0.08 -16.90 -2.13
N ARG A 40 -0.37 -17.92 -2.97
CA ARG A 40 -1.38 -18.94 -2.66
C ARG A 40 -1.03 -19.77 -1.45
N THR A 41 0.24 -20.03 -1.18
CA THR A 41 0.65 -20.75 0.04
C THR A 41 0.31 -19.98 1.32
N GLN A 42 0.12 -18.66 1.23
CA GLN A 42 -0.16 -17.79 2.38
C GLN A 42 -1.61 -17.26 2.36
N SER A 43 -2.42 -17.63 1.36
CA SER A 43 -3.85 -17.30 1.32
C SER A 43 -4.59 -18.16 2.33
N VAL A 44 -5.12 -17.51 3.37
CA VAL A 44 -5.90 -18.14 4.42
C VAL A 44 -7.33 -17.61 4.32
N TYR A 45 -8.27 -18.54 4.19
CA TYR A 45 -9.70 -18.24 4.16
C TYR A 45 -10.31 -18.58 5.52
N LEU A 46 -11.04 -17.62 6.08
CA LEU A 46 -11.65 -17.72 7.40
C LEU A 46 -13.17 -17.81 7.25
N PRO A 47 -13.86 -18.69 8.00
CA PRO A 47 -15.32 -18.79 7.97
C PRO A 47 -15.94 -17.52 8.54
N VAL A 48 -16.85 -16.89 7.79
CA VAL A 48 -17.46 -15.60 8.11
C VAL A 48 -18.30 -15.69 9.38
N ASP A 49 -19.01 -16.81 9.58
CA ASP A 49 -19.91 -17.05 10.72
C ASP A 49 -19.27 -16.77 12.08
N LYS A 50 -17.96 -17.02 12.23
CA LYS A 50 -17.22 -16.79 13.48
C LYS A 50 -16.99 -15.32 13.80
N TYR A 51 -17.15 -14.43 12.83
CA TYR A 51 -16.85 -13.00 12.95
C TYR A 51 -18.09 -12.11 12.82
N ILE A 52 -19.28 -12.67 12.57
CA ILE A 52 -20.52 -11.90 12.42
C ILE A 52 -20.79 -11.01 13.63
N ASP A 53 -20.65 -11.55 14.85
CA ASP A 53 -20.91 -10.80 16.09
C ASP A 53 -19.92 -9.67 16.30
N GLN A 54 -18.64 -9.87 15.92
CA GLN A 54 -17.62 -8.83 16.00
C GLN A 54 -17.88 -7.71 14.99
N LEU A 55 -18.25 -8.06 13.76
CA LEU A 55 -18.60 -7.09 12.72
C LEU A 55 -19.87 -6.31 13.06
N ARG A 56 -20.85 -6.98 13.69
CA ARG A 56 -22.07 -6.34 14.22
C ARG A 56 -21.76 -5.35 15.33
N SER A 57 -20.89 -5.75 16.26
CA SER A 57 -20.45 -4.87 17.35
C SER A 57 -19.76 -3.63 16.77
N LEU A 58 -18.84 -3.82 15.81
CA LEU A 58 -18.13 -2.74 15.14
C LEU A 58 -19.05 -1.80 14.34
N SER A 59 -20.10 -2.31 13.68
CA SER A 59 -21.02 -1.44 12.91
C SER A 59 -21.82 -0.50 13.82
N HIS A 60 -22.17 -0.96 15.02
CA HIS A 60 -22.95 -0.22 16.02
C HIS A 60 -22.09 0.60 17.00
N ASP A 61 -20.77 0.38 17.01
CA ASP A 61 -19.85 1.05 17.92
C ASP A 61 -19.73 2.56 17.59
N ALA A 62 -20.12 3.41 18.55
CA ALA A 62 -20.08 4.86 18.39
C ALA A 62 -18.68 5.46 18.59
N ASP A 63 -17.75 4.72 19.20
CA ASP A 63 -16.39 5.20 19.49
C ASP A 63 -15.57 5.35 18.20
N TYR A 64 -15.90 4.57 17.17
CA TYR A 64 -15.31 4.68 15.84
C TYR A 64 -16.18 5.54 14.91
N SER A 65 -15.55 6.45 14.18
CA SER A 65 -16.23 7.22 13.12
C SER A 65 -16.64 6.31 11.96
N THR A 66 -17.87 6.45 11.47
CA THR A 66 -18.35 5.72 10.29
C THR A 66 -17.50 6.07 9.07
N LEU A 67 -16.88 5.05 8.46
CA LEU A 67 -16.01 5.20 7.30
C LEU A 67 -16.82 5.40 6.02
N ALA A 68 -17.93 4.67 5.87
CA ALA A 68 -18.87 4.74 4.74
C ALA A 68 -20.19 4.06 5.14
N ASP A 69 -21.27 4.36 4.42
CA ASP A 69 -22.52 3.61 4.55
C ASP A 69 -22.35 2.20 3.95
N ASN A 70 -21.75 2.08 2.77
CA ASN A 70 -21.47 0.80 2.11
C ASN A 70 -19.96 0.62 1.91
N LEU A 71 -19.34 -0.23 2.73
CA LEU A 71 -17.92 -0.58 2.60
C LEU A 71 -17.74 -1.83 1.75
N VAL A 72 -17.03 -1.70 0.65
CA VAL A 72 -16.91 -2.74 -0.38
C VAL A 72 -15.48 -3.27 -0.46
N PHE A 73 -15.33 -4.59 -0.38
CA PHE A 73 -14.08 -5.29 -0.66
C PHE A 73 -14.24 -6.26 -1.83
N LEU A 74 -13.20 -6.36 -2.65
CA LEU A 74 -13.11 -7.39 -3.68
C LEU A 74 -12.42 -8.63 -3.10
N THR A 75 -13.04 -9.80 -3.26
CA THR A 75 -12.50 -11.08 -2.82
C THR A 75 -12.22 -12.00 -4.00
N ASN A 76 -11.09 -12.71 -3.95
CA ASN A 76 -10.76 -13.71 -4.96
C ASN A 76 -11.41 -15.07 -4.66
N ASP A 77 -11.97 -15.24 -3.46
CA ASP A 77 -12.60 -16.49 -3.03
C ASP A 77 -14.02 -16.66 -3.58
N SER A 78 -14.27 -17.81 -4.21
CA SER A 78 -15.59 -18.17 -4.75
C SER A 78 -16.49 -18.90 -3.75
N SER A 79 -15.99 -19.28 -2.56
CA SER A 79 -16.84 -19.86 -1.51
C SER A 79 -17.95 -18.87 -1.11
N PHE A 80 -19.06 -19.32 -0.55
CA PHE A 80 -20.09 -18.39 -0.03
C PHE A 80 -19.92 -18.09 1.45
N ASP A 81 -19.20 -18.94 2.18
CA ASP A 81 -19.11 -18.99 3.64
C ASP A 81 -17.80 -18.44 4.20
N LYS A 82 -16.76 -18.27 3.38
CA LYS A 82 -15.43 -17.84 3.83
C LYS A 82 -15.02 -16.49 3.27
N LEU A 83 -14.04 -15.87 3.89
CA LEU A 83 -13.45 -14.61 3.45
C LEU A 83 -11.92 -14.68 3.53
N ASP A 84 -11.25 -13.95 2.65
CA ASP A 84 -9.81 -13.71 2.76
C ASP A 84 -9.49 -13.12 4.14
N ARG A 85 -8.54 -13.74 4.87
CA ARG A 85 -8.05 -13.23 6.16
C ARG A 85 -7.62 -11.77 6.06
N ASP A 86 -7.02 -11.40 4.94
CA ASP A 86 -6.51 -10.04 4.70
C ASP A 86 -7.64 -8.99 4.77
N ILE A 87 -8.87 -9.35 4.37
CA ILE A 87 -10.05 -8.48 4.49
C ILE A 87 -10.47 -8.35 5.95
N LEU A 88 -10.58 -9.45 6.70
CA LEU A 88 -10.92 -9.39 8.12
C LEU A 88 -9.86 -8.62 8.93
N TYR A 89 -8.57 -8.87 8.66
CA TYR A 89 -7.46 -8.13 9.26
C TYR A 89 -7.53 -6.64 8.94
N SER A 90 -7.87 -6.28 7.69
CA SER A 90 -8.10 -4.87 7.33
C SER A 90 -9.23 -4.28 8.16
N ILE A 91 -10.37 -4.97 8.29
CA ILE A 91 -11.56 -4.43 8.96
C ILE A 91 -11.38 -4.35 10.48
N LEU A 92 -10.79 -5.37 11.10
CA LEU A 92 -10.79 -5.56 12.56
C LEU A 92 -9.46 -5.17 13.22
N ASP A 93 -8.32 -5.62 12.66
CA ASP A 93 -7.03 -5.57 13.37
C ASP A 93 -6.16 -4.37 12.99
N LYS A 94 -6.17 -3.96 11.72
CA LYS A 94 -5.24 -2.89 11.28
C LYS A 94 -5.69 -1.52 11.76
N ARG A 95 -6.93 -1.16 11.43
CA ARG A 95 -7.64 0.02 11.94
C ARG A 95 -9.12 -0.31 11.80
N PRO A 96 -9.86 -0.49 12.91
CA PRO A 96 -11.29 -0.81 12.87
C PRO A 96 -12.06 0.06 11.87
N LYS A 97 -12.68 -0.57 10.87
CA LYS A 97 -13.41 0.11 9.79
C LYS A 97 -14.91 -0.03 9.98
N ARG A 98 -15.50 0.87 10.75
CA ARG A 98 -16.96 0.92 10.92
C ARG A 98 -17.66 1.32 9.62
N ALA A 99 -18.67 0.55 9.23
CA ALA A 99 -19.61 0.86 8.15
C ALA A 99 -21.02 0.42 8.52
N LYS A 100 -22.05 0.99 7.87
CA LYS A 100 -23.44 0.52 8.07
C LYS A 100 -23.65 -0.87 7.45
N ALA A 101 -23.09 -1.10 6.26
CA ALA A 101 -23.11 -2.39 5.58
C ALA A 101 -21.75 -2.71 4.95
N TYR A 102 -21.38 -4.00 4.97
CA TYR A 102 -20.16 -4.56 4.41
C TYR A 102 -20.50 -5.48 3.23
N TYR A 103 -19.80 -5.27 2.12
CA TYR A 103 -19.99 -6.02 0.89
C TYR A 103 -18.70 -6.69 0.46
N PHE A 104 -18.76 -8.01 0.26
CA PHE A 104 -17.65 -8.80 -0.26
C PHE A 104 -18.00 -9.30 -1.65
N ILE A 105 -17.33 -8.77 -2.68
CA ILE A 105 -17.67 -9.04 -4.07
C ILE A 105 -16.66 -10.00 -4.66
N ASN A 106 -17.14 -11.17 -5.07
CA ASN A 106 -16.44 -12.08 -5.96
C ASN A 106 -16.93 -11.88 -7.40
N ILE A 107 -16.03 -12.01 -8.37
CA ILE A 107 -16.36 -11.92 -9.80
C ILE A 107 -15.97 -13.24 -10.44
N SER A 108 -16.98 -13.89 -11.02
CA SER A 108 -16.85 -15.14 -11.74
C SER A 108 -17.19 -14.93 -13.21
N LEU A 109 -16.31 -15.39 -14.08
CA LEU A 109 -16.51 -15.32 -15.52
C LEU A 109 -17.33 -16.54 -15.96
N THR A 110 -18.37 -16.32 -16.75
CA THR A 110 -19.18 -17.39 -17.33
C THR A 110 -18.83 -17.61 -18.80
N ASP A 111 -19.11 -18.83 -19.28
CA ASP A 111 -18.87 -19.21 -20.68
C ASP A 111 -19.83 -18.51 -21.66
N ASP A 112 -21.03 -18.16 -21.21
CA ASP A 112 -21.99 -17.41 -22.03
C ASP A 112 -21.57 -15.94 -22.12
N PRO A 113 -21.44 -15.38 -23.34
CA PRO A 113 -20.92 -14.02 -23.57
C PRO A 113 -21.68 -12.91 -22.86
N ASN A 114 -22.99 -13.04 -22.67
CA ASN A 114 -23.85 -11.92 -22.26
C ASN A 114 -24.45 -12.07 -20.86
N THR A 115 -24.06 -13.10 -20.09
CA THR A 115 -24.57 -13.34 -18.75
C THR A 115 -24.35 -12.15 -17.83
N ARG A 116 -25.38 -11.78 -17.05
CA ARG A 116 -25.37 -10.71 -16.05
C ARG A 116 -26.23 -11.13 -14.86
N GLU A 117 -25.66 -11.96 -14.01
CA GLU A 117 -26.36 -12.49 -12.85
C GLU A 117 -25.55 -12.19 -11.59
N PHE A 118 -26.23 -12.17 -10.45
CA PHE A 118 -25.59 -12.06 -9.15
C PHE A 118 -26.24 -13.02 -8.16
N ILE A 119 -25.44 -13.50 -7.22
CA ILE A 119 -25.88 -14.35 -6.11
C ILE A 119 -25.50 -13.62 -4.83
N VAL A 120 -26.41 -13.56 -3.87
CA VAL A 120 -26.18 -12.93 -2.56
C VAL A 120 -26.25 -13.99 -1.46
N ASN A 121 -25.29 -13.94 -0.56
CA ASN A 121 -25.37 -14.56 0.76
C ASN A 121 -25.38 -13.44 1.81
N ASP A 122 -26.46 -13.32 2.57
CA ASP A 122 -26.69 -12.30 3.60
C ASP A 122 -26.34 -12.78 5.02
N PHE A 123 -25.95 -14.05 5.16
CA PHE A 123 -25.60 -14.67 6.45
C PHE A 123 -26.70 -14.52 7.53
N GLY A 124 -27.96 -14.32 7.13
CA GLY A 124 -29.05 -14.00 8.05
C GLY A 124 -28.91 -12.65 8.76
N THR A 125 -28.24 -11.69 8.13
CA THR A 125 -28.00 -10.33 8.65
C THR A 125 -28.50 -9.27 7.67
N ASP A 126 -28.63 -8.03 8.16
CA ASP A 126 -29.03 -6.85 7.39
C ASP A 126 -27.84 -5.92 7.04
N PHE A 127 -26.62 -6.31 7.42
CA PHE A 127 -25.42 -5.47 7.27
C PHE A 127 -24.24 -6.19 6.60
N LEU A 128 -24.30 -7.50 6.37
CA LEU A 128 -23.19 -8.29 5.83
C LEU A 128 -23.63 -9.05 4.59
N PHE A 129 -23.01 -8.76 3.45
CA PHE A 129 -23.39 -9.37 2.18
C PHE A 129 -22.17 -9.89 1.43
N LYS A 130 -22.16 -11.17 1.10
CA LYS A 130 -21.22 -11.74 0.14
C LYS A 130 -21.92 -11.90 -1.20
N ILE A 131 -21.43 -11.20 -2.21
CA ILE A 131 -22.03 -11.13 -3.54
C ILE A 131 -21.10 -11.82 -4.53
N THR A 132 -21.61 -12.77 -5.30
CA THR A 132 -20.91 -13.34 -6.45
C THR A 132 -21.53 -12.82 -7.73
N LEU A 133 -20.80 -11.97 -8.45
CA LEU A 133 -21.17 -11.51 -9.79
C LEU A 133 -20.77 -12.56 -10.81
N ARG A 134 -21.74 -13.03 -11.60
CA ARG A 134 -21.53 -13.94 -12.73
C ARG A 134 -21.67 -13.14 -14.01
N LEU A 135 -20.54 -12.81 -14.62
CA LEU A 135 -20.47 -11.95 -15.80
C LEU A 135 -19.94 -12.75 -17.00
N GLY A 136 -20.60 -12.58 -18.14
CA GLY A 136 -20.13 -13.14 -19.41
C GLY A 136 -18.87 -12.46 -19.93
N PHE A 137 -18.07 -13.17 -20.73
CA PHE A 137 -16.76 -12.67 -21.19
C PHE A 137 -16.81 -11.44 -22.11
N ARG A 138 -17.97 -11.07 -22.68
CA ARG A 138 -18.14 -9.82 -23.43
C ARG A 138 -18.65 -8.66 -22.57
N VAL A 139 -18.98 -8.91 -21.32
CA VAL A 139 -19.54 -7.91 -20.41
C VAL A 139 -18.41 -7.18 -19.68
N ASN A 140 -18.42 -5.85 -19.78
CA ASN A 140 -17.49 -5.01 -19.03
C ASN A 140 -17.79 -5.09 -17.52
N GLN A 141 -16.75 -5.24 -16.72
CA GLN A 141 -16.84 -5.38 -15.26
C GLN A 141 -17.04 -4.03 -14.56
N ARG A 142 -18.15 -3.33 -14.86
CA ARG A 142 -18.49 -2.03 -14.24
C ARG A 142 -19.14 -2.23 -12.87
N ILE A 143 -18.34 -2.64 -11.88
CA ILE A 143 -18.83 -3.05 -10.55
C ILE A 143 -19.67 -1.96 -9.90
N ASN A 144 -19.25 -0.70 -10.02
CA ASN A 144 -19.95 0.43 -9.41
C ASN A 144 -21.43 0.49 -9.83
N THR A 145 -21.71 0.36 -11.13
CA THR A 145 -23.10 0.37 -11.65
C THR A 145 -23.91 -0.82 -11.17
N TYR A 146 -23.31 -2.01 -11.13
CA TYR A 146 -24.00 -3.22 -10.66
C TYR A 146 -24.31 -3.15 -9.17
N LEU A 147 -23.47 -2.52 -8.36
CA LEU A 147 -23.72 -2.36 -6.92
C LEU A 147 -24.96 -1.54 -6.62
N TYR A 148 -25.19 -0.43 -7.33
CA TYR A 148 -26.44 0.33 -7.17
C TYR A 148 -27.67 -0.51 -7.48
N GLN A 149 -27.60 -1.39 -8.49
CA GLN A 149 -28.71 -2.29 -8.82
C GLN A 149 -28.94 -3.35 -7.74
N ILE A 150 -27.85 -3.93 -7.22
CA ILE A 150 -27.91 -4.98 -6.19
C ILE A 150 -28.42 -4.41 -4.88
N VAL A 151 -27.90 -3.26 -4.43
CA VAL A 151 -28.38 -2.62 -3.20
C VAL A 151 -29.84 -2.21 -3.33
N GLY A 152 -30.26 -1.72 -4.50
CA GLY A 152 -31.68 -1.46 -4.76
C GLY A 152 -32.56 -2.72 -4.71
N ASP A 153 -32.05 -3.88 -5.12
CA ASP A 153 -32.74 -5.17 -4.98
C ASP A 153 -32.83 -5.62 -3.51
N LEU A 154 -31.73 -5.51 -2.75
CA LEU A 154 -31.69 -5.84 -1.33
C LEU A 154 -32.68 -4.99 -0.51
N ILE A 155 -32.81 -3.70 -0.81
CA ILE A 155 -33.77 -2.81 -0.14
C ILE A 155 -35.21 -3.23 -0.47
N LYS A 156 -35.52 -3.51 -1.75
CA LYS A 156 -36.84 -3.97 -2.18
C LYS A 156 -37.26 -5.29 -1.54
N ASN A 157 -36.29 -6.18 -1.31
CA ASN A 157 -36.50 -7.48 -0.68
C ASN A 157 -36.47 -7.41 0.86
N ASN A 158 -36.37 -6.21 1.46
CA ASN A 158 -36.26 -5.99 2.91
C ASN A 158 -35.05 -6.68 3.56
N GLN A 159 -33.98 -6.93 2.79
CA GLN A 159 -32.73 -7.48 3.30
C GLN A 159 -31.79 -6.38 3.81
N LEU A 160 -31.98 -5.13 3.37
CA LEU A 160 -31.22 -3.96 3.82
C LEU A 160 -32.17 -2.80 4.12
N ALA A 161 -31.95 -2.12 5.24
CA ALA A 161 -32.69 -0.90 5.56
C ALA A 161 -32.27 0.26 4.64
N PRO A 162 -33.21 1.12 4.17
CA PRO A 162 -32.89 2.30 3.39
C PRO A 162 -31.87 3.23 4.09
N GLN A 163 -30.86 3.68 3.35
CA GLN A 163 -29.77 4.52 3.85
C GLN A 163 -29.98 5.98 3.46
N ASN A 164 -31.05 6.57 3.99
CA ASN A 164 -31.45 7.92 3.62
C ASN A 164 -30.43 8.97 4.09
N HIS A 165 -30.04 9.87 3.18
CA HIS A 165 -29.22 11.04 3.51
C HIS A 165 -30.09 12.27 3.78
N LYS A 166 -29.73 13.06 4.79
CA LYS A 166 -30.42 14.32 5.13
C LYS A 166 -30.22 15.42 4.09
N TYR A 167 -29.09 15.40 3.39
CA TYR A 167 -28.68 16.44 2.46
C TYR A 167 -28.67 15.86 1.04
N SER A 168 -29.43 16.49 0.14
CA SER A 168 -29.49 16.13 -1.28
C SER A 168 -29.76 17.38 -2.12
N ILE A 169 -29.19 17.43 -3.32
CA ILE A 169 -29.53 18.44 -4.32
C ILE A 169 -30.84 18.12 -5.07
N TYR A 170 -31.31 16.88 -4.94
CA TYR A 170 -32.52 16.39 -5.59
C TYR A 170 -33.69 16.38 -4.60
N LYS A 171 -34.91 16.62 -5.11
CA LYS A 171 -36.15 16.61 -4.32
C LYS A 171 -36.45 15.21 -3.75
N GLU A 172 -36.18 14.18 -4.55
CA GLU A 172 -36.26 12.79 -4.14
C GLU A 172 -34.90 12.35 -3.63
N HIS A 173 -34.88 11.82 -2.40
CA HIS A 173 -33.65 11.35 -1.77
C HIS A 173 -33.34 9.94 -2.28
N SER A 174 -32.06 9.67 -2.55
CA SER A 174 -31.59 8.31 -2.81
C SER A 174 -31.72 7.49 -1.53
N GLU A 175 -32.31 6.30 -1.64
CA GLU A 175 -32.37 5.30 -0.57
C GLU A 175 -31.05 4.53 -0.43
N ILE A 176 -30.14 4.70 -1.40
CA ILE A 176 -28.82 4.04 -1.44
C ILE A 176 -27.77 5.01 -0.93
N GLY A 177 -26.97 4.54 0.04
CA GLY A 177 -25.89 5.29 0.67
C GLY A 177 -24.63 5.44 -0.18
N ASP A 178 -23.60 6.07 0.38
CA ASP A 178 -22.30 6.20 -0.28
C ASP A 178 -21.55 4.86 -0.34
N PHE A 179 -20.79 4.65 -1.42
CA PHE A 179 -19.92 3.49 -1.57
C PHE A 179 -18.46 3.88 -1.37
N ARG A 180 -17.74 3.11 -0.54
CA ARG A 180 -16.29 3.19 -0.43
C ARG A 180 -15.65 1.83 -0.71
N PHE A 181 -14.74 1.80 -1.67
CA PHE A 181 -14.05 0.59 -2.11
C PHE A 181 -12.69 0.49 -1.42
N CYS A 182 -12.50 -0.55 -0.63
CA CYS A 182 -11.21 -0.86 -0.03
C CYS A 182 -10.47 -1.90 -0.88
N LEU A 183 -9.40 -1.47 -1.55
CA LEU A 183 -8.58 -2.32 -2.41
C LEU A 183 -7.30 -2.72 -1.68
N LEU A 184 -7.20 -4.00 -1.34
CA LEU A 184 -6.04 -4.55 -0.65
C LEU A 184 -4.88 -4.79 -1.62
N ARG A 185 -3.68 -4.38 -1.20
CA ARG A 185 -2.41 -4.64 -1.89
C ARG A 185 -1.49 -5.41 -0.96
N LYS A 186 -1.04 -6.58 -1.37
CA LYS A 186 -0.05 -7.35 -0.64
C LYS A 186 1.31 -6.65 -0.71
N VAL A 187 1.99 -6.58 0.43
CA VAL A 187 3.38 -6.11 0.54
C VAL A 187 4.23 -7.15 1.22
N LEU A 188 5.48 -7.28 0.77
CA LEU A 188 6.46 -8.11 1.44
C LEU A 188 7.07 -7.31 2.58
N ALA A 189 6.83 -7.72 3.82
CA ALA A 189 7.49 -7.09 4.97
C ALA A 189 8.97 -7.50 5.01
N PRO A 190 9.91 -6.62 5.41
CA PRO A 190 11.33 -6.97 5.49
C PRO A 190 11.62 -8.20 6.39
N GLU A 191 10.82 -8.33 7.45
CA GLU A 191 10.92 -9.41 8.44
C GLU A 191 10.34 -10.75 7.95
N THR A 192 9.80 -10.81 6.72
CA THR A 192 9.15 -12.02 6.21
C THR A 192 10.20 -13.12 5.96
N ASP A 193 9.99 -14.30 6.53
CA ASP A 193 10.83 -15.48 6.32
C ASP A 193 10.43 -16.18 5.00
N ILE A 194 10.96 -15.66 3.89
CA ILE A 194 10.81 -16.22 2.56
C ILE A 194 12.21 -16.39 1.96
N ASN A 195 12.38 -17.47 1.18
CA ASN A 195 13.60 -17.68 0.41
C ASN A 195 13.92 -16.45 -0.46
N GLY A 196 15.18 -16.00 -0.47
CA GLY A 196 15.60 -14.78 -1.18
C GLY A 196 15.34 -14.82 -2.70
N PHE A 197 15.25 -16.00 -3.31
CA PHE A 197 14.81 -16.13 -4.70
C PHE A 197 13.30 -15.85 -4.87
N ASP A 198 12.48 -16.44 -4.00
CA ASP A 198 11.02 -16.25 -4.01
C ASP A 198 10.64 -14.81 -3.67
N ALA A 199 11.37 -14.16 -2.77
CA ALA A 199 11.25 -12.74 -2.45
C ALA A 199 11.48 -11.86 -3.69
N ARG A 200 12.58 -12.09 -4.43
CA ARG A 200 12.88 -11.36 -5.68
C ARG A 200 11.82 -11.61 -6.76
N CYS A 201 11.30 -12.83 -6.88
CA CYS A 201 10.17 -13.09 -7.79
C CYS A 201 8.91 -12.31 -7.40
N LEU A 202 8.62 -12.19 -6.10
CA LEU A 202 7.48 -11.42 -5.58
C LEU A 202 7.63 -9.92 -5.85
N GLU A 203 8.81 -9.36 -5.56
CA GLU A 203 9.14 -7.96 -5.83
C GLU A 203 8.98 -7.63 -7.32
N LEU A 204 9.54 -8.46 -8.19
CA LEU A 204 9.44 -8.27 -9.64
C LEU A 204 7.99 -8.40 -10.13
N LYS A 205 7.21 -9.35 -9.59
CA LYS A 205 5.77 -9.47 -9.89
C LYS A 205 5.02 -8.19 -9.50
N TYR A 206 5.29 -7.62 -8.32
CA TYR A 206 4.65 -6.39 -7.85
C TYR A 206 5.06 -5.16 -8.66
N PHE A 207 6.32 -5.10 -9.07
CA PHE A 207 6.81 -4.09 -10.01
C PHE A 207 6.08 -4.15 -11.36
N ILE A 208 6.00 -5.34 -11.97
CA ILE A 208 5.26 -5.54 -13.23
C ILE A 208 3.78 -5.13 -13.07
N ARG A 209 3.13 -5.55 -11.99
CA ARG A 209 1.73 -5.19 -11.70
C ARG A 209 1.53 -3.67 -11.60
N ARG A 210 2.49 -2.94 -11.04
CA ARG A 210 2.44 -1.47 -10.94
C ARG A 210 2.46 -0.80 -12.31
N ILE A 211 3.18 -1.38 -13.28
CA ILE A 211 3.29 -0.86 -14.65
C ILE A 211 2.05 -1.19 -15.49
N CYS A 212 1.47 -2.39 -15.35
CA CYS A 212 0.35 -2.85 -16.17
C CYS A 212 -1.00 -2.15 -15.88
N GLY A 213 -1.09 -1.30 -14.85
CA GLY A 213 -2.29 -0.53 -14.50
C GLY A 213 -2.81 -0.82 -13.10
N SER A 214 -3.94 -0.21 -12.74
CA SER A 214 -4.55 -0.35 -11.43
C SER A 214 -5.78 -1.28 -11.48
N PRO A 215 -6.02 -2.10 -10.45
CA PRO A 215 -7.25 -2.88 -10.33
C PRO A 215 -8.51 -2.02 -10.41
N ALA A 216 -8.46 -0.80 -9.87
CA ALA A 216 -9.54 0.16 -9.96
C ALA A 216 -9.99 0.40 -11.42
N ARG A 217 -9.05 0.56 -12.36
CA ARG A 217 -9.37 0.77 -13.77
C ARG A 217 -9.92 -0.48 -14.46
N TRP A 218 -9.45 -1.66 -14.07
CA TRP A 218 -9.94 -2.93 -14.63
C TRP A 218 -11.38 -3.23 -14.22
N TYR A 219 -11.78 -2.79 -13.03
CA TYR A 219 -13.11 -2.98 -12.46
C TYR A 219 -14.05 -1.77 -12.63
N GLY A 220 -13.67 -0.78 -13.43
CA GLY A 220 -14.49 0.42 -13.68
C GLY A 220 -14.79 1.23 -12.42
N LEU A 221 -13.83 1.27 -11.48
CA LEU A 221 -13.94 1.98 -10.19
C LEU A 221 -13.27 3.36 -10.22
N GLU A 222 -12.76 3.83 -11.37
CA GLU A 222 -11.99 5.08 -11.47
C GLU A 222 -12.69 6.33 -10.90
N ASN A 223 -14.02 6.39 -10.94
CA ASN A 223 -14.81 7.51 -10.42
C ASN A 223 -15.42 7.23 -9.04
N SER A 224 -15.05 6.12 -8.40
CA SER A 224 -15.56 5.72 -7.10
C SER A 224 -14.63 6.17 -5.98
N ASN A 225 -15.16 6.28 -4.76
CA ASN A 225 -14.35 6.54 -3.58
C ASN A 225 -13.51 5.29 -3.23
N ILE A 226 -12.21 5.32 -3.51
CA ILE A 226 -11.30 4.17 -3.33
C ILE A 226 -10.27 4.46 -2.24
N VAL A 227 -10.06 3.47 -1.37
CA VAL A 227 -8.97 3.43 -0.40
C VAL A 227 -8.05 2.26 -0.75
N PHE A 228 -6.78 2.54 -1.02
CA PHE A 228 -5.77 1.50 -1.16
C PHE A 228 -5.16 1.17 0.18
N GLU A 229 -5.16 -0.10 0.55
CA GLU A 229 -4.62 -0.54 1.82
C GLU A 229 -3.56 -1.63 1.62
N TYR A 230 -2.38 -1.37 2.17
CA TYR A 230 -1.27 -2.33 2.12
C TYR A 230 -1.36 -3.30 3.29
N VAL A 231 -1.45 -4.60 2.99
CA VAL A 231 -1.52 -5.68 3.98
C VAL A 231 -0.26 -6.53 3.83
N PRO A 232 0.46 -6.82 4.93
CA PRO A 232 1.66 -7.64 4.85
C PRO A 232 1.29 -9.05 4.38
N LEU A 233 2.17 -9.66 3.59
CA LEU A 233 2.11 -11.09 3.34
C LEU A 233 2.41 -11.81 4.66
N PHE A 234 1.38 -12.28 5.34
CA PHE A 234 1.47 -13.01 6.59
C PHE A 234 2.18 -14.36 6.41
N SER A 235 3.51 -14.33 6.43
CA SER A 235 4.37 -15.50 6.54
C SER A 235 4.94 -15.60 7.95
N LYS A 236 5.74 -16.64 8.19
CA LYS A 236 6.59 -16.70 9.37
C LYS A 236 7.50 -15.47 9.39
N VAL A 237 7.61 -14.85 10.56
CA VAL A 237 8.51 -13.72 10.78
C VAL A 237 9.87 -14.29 11.14
N LYS A 238 10.95 -13.72 10.58
CA LYS A 238 12.31 -14.02 10.99
C LYS A 238 12.45 -13.75 12.49
N ARG A 239 13.26 -14.54 13.19
CA ARG A 239 13.54 -14.27 14.61
C ARG A 239 14.34 -12.97 14.72
N GLY A 240 13.66 -11.88 15.01
CA GLY A 240 14.28 -10.59 15.32
C GLY A 240 15.02 -10.64 16.65
N GLN A 241 16.08 -9.83 16.77
CA GLN A 241 16.74 -9.61 18.06
C GLN A 241 15.77 -8.83 18.96
N LYS A 242 15.64 -9.26 20.23
CA LYS A 242 14.77 -8.57 21.19
C LYS A 242 15.48 -7.31 21.68
N LEU A 243 14.77 -6.19 21.63
CA LEU A 243 15.24 -4.97 22.29
C LEU A 243 15.19 -5.16 23.79
N THR A 244 16.29 -4.84 24.47
CA THR A 244 16.32 -4.72 25.93
C THR A 244 16.04 -3.26 26.28
N ARG A 245 14.96 -3.03 27.04
CA ARG A 245 14.67 -1.70 27.57
C ARG A 245 15.75 -1.34 28.59
N ILE A 246 16.51 -0.29 28.30
CA ILE A 246 17.36 0.39 29.28
C ILE A 246 16.58 1.57 29.87
N THR A 247 16.86 1.93 31.12
CA THR A 247 16.28 3.14 31.71
C THR A 247 17.03 4.38 31.22
N LEU A 248 16.41 5.55 31.37
CA LEU A 248 17.03 6.82 30.94
C LEU A 248 18.32 7.10 31.75
N ASP A 249 18.35 6.71 33.01
CA ASP A 249 19.50 6.86 33.90
C ASP A 249 20.66 5.94 33.49
N ASP A 250 20.36 4.72 33.01
CA ASP A 250 21.35 3.78 32.48
C ASP A 250 21.89 4.24 31.10
N ALA A 251 21.03 4.87 30.30
CA ALA A 251 21.42 5.43 29.01
C ALA A 251 22.39 6.61 29.15
N ALA A 252 22.19 7.47 30.17
CA ALA A 252 23.10 8.58 30.47
C ALA A 252 24.50 8.11 30.94
N GLN A 253 24.58 6.92 31.55
CA GLN A 253 25.84 6.30 31.98
C GLN A 253 26.55 5.54 30.84
N THR A 254 25.78 5.09 29.84
CA THR A 254 26.32 4.47 28.63
C THR A 254 26.86 5.60 27.74
N GLY A 255 28.11 6.00 27.99
CA GLY A 255 28.76 7.12 27.30
C GLY A 255 28.56 7.07 25.79
N SER A 256 28.32 8.23 25.18
CA SER A 256 28.30 8.40 23.73
C SER A 256 29.53 7.71 23.13
N MET A 257 29.34 6.89 22.08
CA MET A 257 30.48 6.34 21.35
C MET A 257 31.44 7.50 21.01
N PRO A 258 32.74 7.40 21.36
CA PRO A 258 33.68 8.42 20.98
C PRO A 258 33.65 8.54 19.45
N LEU A 259 33.52 9.76 18.95
CA LEU A 259 33.75 10.07 17.54
C LEU A 259 35.14 9.51 17.21
N VAL A 260 35.19 8.45 16.40
CA VAL A 260 36.46 7.96 15.89
C VAL A 260 36.92 9.00 14.87
N GLU A 261 37.72 9.96 15.33
CA GLU A 261 38.53 10.81 14.46
C GLU A 261 39.50 9.88 13.72
N ALA A 262 39.11 9.41 12.54
CA ALA A 262 40.06 8.74 11.65
C ALA A 262 41.18 9.74 11.33
N PRO A 263 42.48 9.35 11.41
CA PRO A 263 43.57 10.28 11.19
C PRO A 263 43.56 10.78 9.74
N MET A 264 43.10 12.02 9.56
CA MET A 264 43.02 12.77 8.29
C MET A 264 44.37 12.88 7.55
N LYS A 265 45.50 12.63 8.23
CA LYS A 265 46.85 12.76 7.67
C LYS A 265 47.20 11.68 6.63
N GLU A 266 46.59 10.50 6.66
CA GLU A 266 46.91 9.44 5.68
C GLU A 266 46.22 9.65 4.33
N ARG A 267 45.01 10.22 4.31
CA ARG A 267 44.26 10.44 3.05
C ARG A 267 44.72 11.65 2.24
N ILE A 268 45.31 12.66 2.87
CA ILE A 268 45.83 13.84 2.15
C ILE A 268 47.14 13.49 1.43
N ALA A 269 47.97 12.64 2.02
CA ALA A 269 49.22 12.20 1.40
C ALA A 269 49.01 11.37 0.13
N GLU A 270 47.93 10.57 0.04
CA GLU A 270 47.57 9.84 -1.19
C GLU A 270 47.05 10.76 -2.32
N ILE A 271 46.69 12.01 -2.03
CA ILE A 271 46.16 12.96 -3.03
C ILE A 271 47.28 13.84 -3.61
N GLU A 272 48.43 13.95 -2.95
CA GLU A 272 49.56 14.79 -3.39
C GLU A 272 50.39 14.20 -4.54
N GLU A 273 50.20 12.93 -4.92
CA GLU A 273 51.06 12.28 -5.95
C GLU A 273 50.61 12.46 -7.41
N ASP A 274 49.39 12.96 -7.68
CA ASP A 274 48.91 13.15 -9.06
C ASP A 274 48.98 14.63 -9.49
N GLU A 275 50.19 15.09 -9.87
CA GLU A 275 50.43 16.39 -10.51
C GLU A 275 49.84 16.43 -11.94
N ASP A 276 48.66 17.03 -12.09
CA ASP A 276 48.11 17.48 -13.38
C ASP A 276 47.94 19.01 -13.38
N ILE A 277 48.44 19.68 -14.41
CA ILE A 277 48.58 21.15 -14.55
C ILE A 277 47.23 21.92 -14.50
N PHE A 278 46.09 21.23 -14.52
CA PHE A 278 44.74 21.81 -14.39
C PHE A 278 44.15 21.72 -12.97
N ALA A 279 44.87 21.21 -11.97
CA ALA A 279 44.35 20.98 -10.62
C ALA A 279 44.34 22.20 -9.69
N GLU A 280 45.13 23.24 -9.96
CA GLU A 280 45.38 24.34 -9.01
C GLU A 280 44.14 25.23 -8.76
N ALA A 281 43.26 25.36 -9.76
CA ALA A 281 42.02 26.16 -9.65
C ALA A 281 40.90 25.46 -8.86
N LEU A 282 40.92 24.12 -8.77
CA LEU A 282 39.87 23.31 -8.13
C LEU A 282 40.32 22.72 -6.77
N HIS A 283 41.59 22.91 -6.41
CA HIS A 283 42.17 22.40 -5.17
C HIS A 283 41.52 23.02 -3.93
N LYS A 284 41.22 24.32 -3.97
CA LYS A 284 40.62 25.03 -2.83
C LYS A 284 39.17 24.58 -2.59
N GLU A 285 38.38 24.44 -3.65
CA GLU A 285 37.00 23.94 -3.58
C GLU A 285 36.92 22.46 -3.19
N ARG A 286 37.85 21.60 -3.63
CA ARG A 286 37.86 20.18 -3.23
C ARG A 286 38.20 20.00 -1.76
N VAL A 287 39.12 20.79 -1.22
CA VAL A 287 39.48 20.75 0.21
C VAL A 287 38.33 21.30 1.06
N GLU A 288 37.68 22.39 0.64
CA GLU A 288 36.47 22.91 1.31
C GLU A 288 35.28 21.94 1.22
N ASN A 289 35.06 21.30 0.07
CA ASN A 289 34.01 20.29 -0.07
C ASN A 289 34.30 19.01 0.70
N ALA A 290 35.56 18.57 0.79
CA ALA A 290 35.93 17.41 1.60
C ALA A 290 35.76 17.69 3.10
N ALA A 291 36.06 18.90 3.56
CA ALA A 291 35.83 19.34 4.93
C ALA A 291 34.34 19.44 5.28
N THR A 292 33.51 19.98 4.36
CA THR A 292 32.06 20.04 4.58
C THR A 292 31.40 18.67 4.54
N VAL A 293 31.82 17.75 3.66
CA VAL A 293 31.29 16.38 3.60
C VAL A 293 31.64 15.56 4.85
N ALA A 294 32.77 15.83 5.51
CA ALA A 294 33.16 15.16 6.75
C ALA A 294 32.20 15.48 7.91
N ASP A 295 31.65 16.70 7.99
CA ASP A 295 30.63 17.08 8.98
C ASP A 295 29.29 16.35 8.78
N TYR A 296 29.03 15.81 7.59
CA TYR A 296 27.78 15.10 7.25
C TYR A 296 27.89 13.57 7.26
N VAL A 297 29.09 13.01 7.33
CA VAL A 297 29.31 11.55 7.26
C VAL A 297 29.95 11.06 8.55
N GLY A 298 29.25 11.18 9.67
CA GLY A 298 29.82 10.72 10.94
C GLY A 298 29.01 11.05 12.19
N GLY A 299 27.73 10.72 12.23
CA GLY A 299 26.97 10.83 13.47
C GLY A 299 25.48 10.91 13.22
N ASP A 300 24.74 9.95 13.80
CA ASP A 300 23.29 10.01 14.01
C ASP A 300 22.49 10.69 12.87
N THR A 301 22.46 10.06 11.69
CA THR A 301 21.81 10.60 10.48
C THR A 301 20.28 10.70 10.58
N ALA A 302 19.70 10.51 11.77
CA ALA A 302 18.28 10.60 12.06
C ALA A 302 17.95 11.53 13.24
N SER A 303 18.88 12.37 13.73
CA SER A 303 18.53 13.41 14.69
C SER A 303 17.92 14.61 13.95
N PHE A 304 16.59 14.67 13.84
CA PHE A 304 15.91 15.91 13.46
C PHE A 304 16.14 16.94 14.57
N ARG A 305 17.02 17.91 14.35
CA ARG A 305 17.13 19.07 15.26
C ARG A 305 15.78 19.79 15.23
N PRO A 306 15.10 19.98 16.37
CA PRO A 306 13.88 20.78 16.40
C PRO A 306 14.25 22.21 15.95
N LEU A 307 13.48 22.75 15.00
CA LEU A 307 13.60 24.15 14.57
C LEU A 307 13.39 25.04 15.81
N LYS A 308 14.41 25.83 16.15
CA LYS A 308 14.23 26.94 17.09
C LYS A 308 13.33 27.95 16.40
N LEU A 309 12.16 28.18 16.96
CA LEU A 309 11.39 29.38 16.65
C LEU A 309 12.16 30.52 17.33
N ASP A 310 12.74 31.41 16.53
CA ASP A 310 13.35 32.63 17.06
C ASP A 310 12.22 33.43 17.73
N GLU A 311 12.33 33.63 19.04
CA GLU A 311 11.47 34.55 19.78
C GLU A 311 11.78 35.95 19.24
N GLU A 312 10.77 36.60 18.66
CA GLU A 312 10.83 37.99 18.20
C GLU A 312 11.37 38.87 19.35
N GLU A 313 12.44 39.60 19.05
CA GLU A 313 12.99 40.65 19.91
C GLU A 313 11.87 41.65 20.23
N ALA A 314 11.49 41.71 21.50
CA ALA A 314 10.64 42.75 22.04
C ALA A 314 11.49 44.03 22.15
N ASP A 315 11.38 44.89 21.14
CA ASP A 315 11.88 46.25 21.21
C ASP A 315 10.98 47.07 22.16
N GLU A 316 11.48 47.29 23.38
CA GLU A 316 10.98 48.32 24.29
C GLU A 316 11.39 49.71 23.78
N ASP A 317 10.47 50.43 23.14
CA ASP A 317 10.60 51.88 22.96
C ASP A 317 9.51 52.62 23.76
N VAL A 318 10.01 53.33 24.76
CA VAL A 318 9.32 54.25 25.68
C VAL A 318 8.75 55.43 24.89
N PHE A 319 7.45 55.72 25.05
CA PHE A 319 6.89 57.03 24.74
C PHE A 319 5.98 57.52 25.87
N GLU A 320 6.33 58.72 26.34
CA GLU A 320 5.80 59.43 27.50
C GLU A 320 4.30 59.75 27.39
N GLU A 321 3.58 59.61 28.52
CA GLU A 321 2.25 60.16 28.73
C GLU A 321 2.28 61.69 28.74
N GLN A 322 1.56 62.33 27.82
CA GLN A 322 0.99 63.66 28.03
C GLN A 322 -0.53 63.55 28.08
N GLN A 323 -1.06 63.73 29.29
CA GLN A 323 -2.45 64.12 29.52
C GLN A 323 -2.69 65.51 28.91
N ASP A 324 -3.78 65.69 28.16
CA ASP A 324 -4.73 66.79 28.41
C ASP A 324 -6.03 66.70 27.59
N THR A 325 -7.13 66.60 28.35
CA THR A 325 -8.42 67.29 28.22
C THR A 325 -9.32 67.19 26.97
N ASN A 326 -10.57 66.75 27.23
CA ASN A 326 -11.86 67.27 26.75
C ASN A 326 -12.02 67.63 25.26
N HIS A 327 -12.87 66.91 24.52
CA HIS A 327 -14.30 67.21 24.45
C HIS A 327 -15.12 66.11 23.77
#